data_AF-A0A830HH51-F1
#
_entry.id   AF-A0A830HH51-F1
#
_cell.length_a   1.000
_cell.length_b   1.000
_cell.length_c   1.000
_cell.angle_alpha   90.00
_cell.angle_beta   90.00
_cell.angle_gamma   90.00
#
_symmetry.space_group_name_H-M   'P 1'
#
loop_
_entity.id
_entity.type
_entity.pdbx_description
1 polymer ?
#
loop_
_entity_poly.entity_id
_entity_poly.type
_entity_poly.pdbx_seq_one_letter_code
_entity_poly.pdbx_strand_id
1 'polypeptide(L)'
;MSVCDTYALSIVPPRRRASPPSCCSIPAQQVRTVDEHGKTVAYDVHVLTRWGVFWAYGGTIFNRKIFALGSTLFAVIVISFTGATITFAMEKPSARVDISNYITLFGMISTLIGFVLGLYQSESVARWRAMRFEQLGGLWGAIHNISLLLGIWLPDDKEEGRDNVDKKDTSTASRQAAPHPAASYRSAEQQTSSSSPPLPASEDNAIIKRTVLRWMLASHALTYFQAINRPSEGLDAAVAEGSLTEDERAILSSVPDWMRAQVLWSWIAEVGQNLASTHRMPQSLTNLPIFLNHCLNARGSIGSIGFYLDSQLPYSYVHLVNWIVKAHLVFISVLYGYTLSAITFNTIYFSTLVSVRIYEAIIKALLGGAGVLLNVCFFQGILEIQATLRNPFGDEPDCFPSDADHANMRSGAMSLMGVRAPPQHWFDV
;
A
#
# COMPACT_ATOMS: atom_id res chain seq x y z
N MET A 1 13.04 -41.11 -43.79
CA MET A 1 12.92 -39.65 -44.02
C MET A 1 13.72 -38.98 -42.90
N SER A 2 15.03 -38.81 -43.03
CA SER A 2 15.73 -37.68 -43.69
C SER A 2 15.30 -36.34 -43.09
N VAL A 3 15.98 -35.84 -42.05
CA VAL A 3 17.17 -34.94 -42.09
C VAL A 3 16.78 -33.50 -42.48
N CYS A 4 16.91 -32.55 -41.53
CA CYS A 4 17.87 -31.43 -41.60
C CYS A 4 17.56 -30.33 -40.55
N ASP A 5 18.59 -30.03 -39.74
CA ASP A 5 18.81 -28.78 -39.03
C ASP A 5 18.88 -27.58 -39.98
N THR A 6 18.55 -26.36 -39.50
CA THR A 6 19.41 -25.19 -39.77
C THR A 6 19.18 -24.05 -38.76
N TYR A 7 20.26 -23.67 -38.07
CA TYR A 7 20.48 -22.39 -37.41
C TYR A 7 20.54 -21.24 -38.42
N ALA A 8 20.09 -20.03 -38.07
CA ALA A 8 20.73 -18.79 -38.54
C ALA A 8 20.34 -17.55 -37.72
N LEU A 9 21.38 -16.85 -37.29
CA LEU A 9 21.45 -15.59 -36.57
C LEU A 9 21.18 -14.36 -37.45
N SER A 10 20.77 -13.28 -36.77
CA SER A 10 21.16 -11.88 -37.00
C SER A 10 20.60 -11.14 -38.23
N ILE A 11 20.09 -9.92 -38.01
CA ILE A 11 20.66 -8.64 -38.53
C ILE A 11 19.61 -7.52 -38.35
N VAL A 12 19.97 -6.50 -37.55
CA VAL A 12 19.36 -5.16 -37.50
C VAL A 12 19.85 -4.35 -38.71
N PRO A 13 19.03 -3.50 -39.37
CA PRO A 13 19.38 -2.07 -39.54
C PRO A 13 18.12 -1.14 -39.59
N PRO A 14 18.17 0.17 -39.93
CA PRO A 14 18.04 1.25 -38.94
C PRO A 14 16.92 2.29 -39.21
N ARG A 15 16.69 3.15 -38.19
CA ARG A 15 15.96 4.43 -38.11
C ARG A 15 15.46 5.08 -39.42
N ARG A 16 14.21 5.59 -39.39
CA ARG A 16 13.84 6.93 -39.93
C ARG A 16 12.77 7.63 -39.09
N ARG A 17 12.99 8.94 -38.87
CA ARG A 17 12.06 9.93 -38.31
C ARG A 17 10.93 10.21 -39.30
N ALA A 18 9.71 10.38 -38.81
CA ALA A 18 8.71 11.27 -39.40
C ALA A 18 7.69 11.71 -38.34
N SER A 19 7.48 13.02 -38.26
CA SER A 19 6.35 13.75 -37.70
C SER A 19 6.05 14.88 -38.71
N PRO A 20 4.91 15.60 -38.72
CA PRO A 20 3.58 15.45 -38.09
C PRO A 20 2.49 15.58 -39.22
N PRO A 21 1.25 16.15 -39.09
CA PRO A 21 0.50 16.67 -37.95
C PRO A 21 -1.01 16.29 -37.90
N SER A 22 -1.67 16.86 -36.89
CA SER A 22 -3.08 17.33 -36.84
C SER A 22 -4.13 16.50 -36.06
N CYS A 23 -4.60 17.16 -35.01
CA CYS A 23 -5.96 17.25 -34.46
C CYS A 23 -6.75 16.00 -34.02
N CYS A 24 -7.37 16.18 -32.86
CA CYS A 24 -8.46 15.40 -32.27
C CYS A 24 -8.09 14.02 -31.72
N SER A 25 -7.68 14.00 -30.45
CA SER A 25 -8.49 13.39 -29.39
C SER A 25 -7.75 13.59 -28.08
N ILE A 26 -8.42 14.20 -27.10
CA ILE A 26 -8.03 14.18 -25.70
C ILE A 26 -7.73 12.71 -25.35
N PRO A 27 -6.51 12.32 -24.96
CA PRO A 27 -6.34 10.99 -24.45
C PRO A 27 -7.09 10.99 -23.11
N ALA A 28 -8.14 10.16 -23.02
CA ALA A 28 -8.56 9.63 -21.75
C ALA A 28 -7.31 8.97 -21.15
N GLN A 29 -6.60 9.73 -20.32
CA GLN A 29 -5.40 9.27 -19.67
C GLN A 29 -5.88 8.19 -18.69
N GLN A 30 -5.74 6.98 -19.19
CA GLN A 30 -6.04 5.72 -18.55
C GLN A 30 -5.56 5.82 -17.11
N VAL A 31 -6.46 5.64 -16.15
CA VAL A 31 -6.09 5.33 -14.76
C VAL A 31 -5.46 3.95 -14.78
N ARG A 32 -4.23 3.86 -15.30
CA ARG A 32 -3.28 2.78 -15.02
C ARG A 32 -2.70 3.12 -13.66
N THR A 33 -2.96 2.24 -12.71
CA THR A 33 -2.61 2.42 -11.30
C THR A 33 -1.15 2.13 -10.99
N VAL A 34 -0.26 2.12 -11.99
CA VAL A 34 1.20 2.01 -11.84
C VAL A 34 1.82 2.67 -13.09
N ASP A 35 2.59 3.76 -12.94
CA ASP A 35 3.52 4.20 -14.00
C ASP A 35 4.56 3.07 -14.24
N GLU A 36 5.19 2.97 -15.42
CA GLU A 36 6.29 2.00 -15.73
C GLU A 36 7.47 2.00 -14.73
N HIS A 37 7.44 2.87 -13.72
CA HIS A 37 8.46 3.08 -12.70
C HIS A 37 7.96 2.81 -11.26
N GLY A 38 6.81 2.13 -11.08
CA GLY A 38 6.33 1.74 -9.75
C GLY A 38 5.94 2.92 -8.85
N LYS A 39 5.66 4.10 -9.41
CA LYS A 39 5.35 5.31 -8.64
C LYS A 39 3.87 5.30 -8.19
N THR A 40 3.63 5.60 -6.92
CA THR A 40 2.27 5.88 -6.41
C THR A 40 1.68 7.02 -7.24
N VAL A 41 0.63 6.73 -8.00
CA VAL A 41 -0.06 7.76 -8.78
C VAL A 41 -0.68 8.74 -7.80
N ALA A 42 -0.10 9.93 -7.68
CA ALA A 42 -0.72 11.03 -6.97
C ALA A 42 -2.05 11.33 -7.67
N TYR A 43 -3.17 11.04 -7.02
CA TYR A 43 -4.47 11.31 -7.60
C TYR A 43 -4.66 12.82 -7.68
N ASP A 44 -5.04 13.32 -8.84
CA ASP A 44 -5.37 14.74 -8.99
C ASP A 44 -6.74 14.99 -8.32
N VAL A 45 -6.69 15.60 -7.14
CA VAL A 45 -7.87 16.02 -6.37
C VAL A 45 -8.80 16.90 -7.22
N HIS A 46 -8.25 17.66 -8.17
CA HIS A 46 -9.04 18.52 -9.05
C HIS A 46 -9.85 17.72 -10.08
N VAL A 47 -9.44 16.51 -10.44
CA VAL A 47 -10.22 15.62 -11.31
C VAL A 47 -11.41 15.04 -10.54
N LEU A 48 -11.20 14.67 -9.26
CA LEU A 48 -12.25 14.09 -8.40
C LEU A 48 -13.29 15.11 -7.92
N THR A 49 -12.92 16.38 -7.84
CA THR A 49 -13.81 17.48 -7.43
C THR A 49 -14.61 18.09 -8.58
N ARG A 50 -14.32 17.71 -9.83
CA ARG A 50 -15.06 18.13 -11.02
C ARG A 50 -16.14 17.12 -11.38
N TRP A 51 -17.11 17.56 -12.18
CA TRP A 51 -18.13 16.70 -12.79
C TRP A 51 -17.57 15.54 -13.64
N GLY A 52 -16.27 15.56 -13.97
CA GLY A 52 -15.57 14.44 -14.63
C GLY A 52 -15.51 13.15 -13.79
N VAL A 53 -15.79 13.21 -12.48
CA VAL A 53 -15.83 12.03 -11.60
C VAL A 53 -16.85 10.97 -12.05
N PHE A 54 -17.98 11.40 -12.63
CA PHE A 54 -19.00 10.48 -13.14
C PHE A 54 -18.53 9.70 -14.39
N TRP A 55 -17.43 10.12 -15.02
CA TRP A 55 -16.81 9.43 -16.17
C TRP A 55 -15.47 8.77 -15.81
N ALA A 56 -15.01 8.90 -14.55
CA ALA A 56 -13.82 8.24 -14.05
C ALA A 56 -14.15 6.80 -13.62
N TYR A 57 -14.29 5.89 -14.58
CA TYR A 57 -14.60 4.49 -14.32
C TYR A 57 -13.37 3.68 -13.88
N GLY A 58 -12.14 4.12 -14.16
CA GLY A 58 -10.92 3.41 -13.80
C GLY A 58 -10.61 3.50 -12.30
N GLY A 59 -10.33 2.36 -11.65
CA GLY A 59 -9.95 2.31 -10.22
C GLY A 59 -11.09 2.52 -9.21
N THR A 60 -12.33 2.71 -9.65
CA THR A 60 -13.46 2.95 -8.74
C THR A 60 -14.19 1.67 -8.35
N ILE A 61 -15.10 1.77 -7.36
CA ILE A 61 -15.98 0.70 -6.87
C ILE A 61 -16.68 -0.04 -8.03
N PHE A 62 -16.93 0.66 -9.15
CA PHE A 62 -17.64 0.15 -10.32
C PHE A 62 -16.79 -0.77 -11.23
N ASN A 63 -15.46 -0.79 -11.12
CA ASN A 63 -14.60 -1.46 -12.11
C ASN A 63 -14.10 -2.85 -11.67
N ARG A 64 -13.70 -3.02 -10.40
CA ARG A 64 -13.04 -4.28 -9.95
C ARG A 64 -13.96 -5.29 -9.27
N LYS A 65 -15.06 -4.84 -8.64
CA LYS A 65 -16.02 -5.71 -7.92
C LYS A 65 -17.42 -5.72 -8.56
N ILE A 66 -17.45 -5.71 -9.89
CA ILE A 66 -18.69 -5.78 -10.69
C ILE A 66 -19.55 -6.99 -10.32
N PHE A 67 -18.96 -8.07 -9.83
CA PHE A 67 -19.71 -9.26 -9.43
C PHE A 67 -20.51 -9.07 -8.14
N ALA A 68 -19.98 -8.41 -7.10
CA ALA A 68 -20.68 -8.25 -5.83
C ALA A 68 -21.72 -7.11 -5.90
N LEU A 69 -21.33 -5.96 -6.46
CA LEU A 69 -22.23 -4.85 -6.71
C LEU A 69 -23.27 -5.23 -7.77
N GLY A 70 -22.83 -5.86 -8.88
CA GLY A 70 -23.71 -6.30 -9.97
C GLY A 70 -24.65 -7.44 -9.57
N SER A 71 -24.22 -8.41 -8.75
CA SER A 71 -25.14 -9.42 -8.21
C SER A 71 -26.16 -8.82 -7.25
N THR A 72 -25.77 -7.84 -6.42
CA THR A 72 -26.70 -7.13 -5.54
C THR A 72 -27.70 -6.31 -6.35
N LEU A 73 -27.24 -5.58 -7.37
CA LEU A 73 -28.10 -4.84 -8.30
C LEU A 73 -29.06 -5.77 -9.05
N PHE A 74 -28.56 -6.90 -9.56
CA PHE A 74 -29.37 -7.90 -10.22
C PHE A 74 -30.46 -8.47 -9.30
N ALA A 75 -30.10 -8.82 -8.06
CA ALA A 75 -31.05 -9.30 -7.06
C ALA A 75 -32.13 -8.25 -6.74
N VAL A 76 -31.74 -6.98 -6.57
CA VAL A 76 -32.66 -5.85 -6.34
C VAL A 76 -33.63 -5.68 -7.50
N ILE A 77 -33.15 -5.77 -8.73
CA ILE A 77 -33.98 -5.70 -9.94
C ILE A 77 -34.98 -6.86 -9.97
N VAL A 78 -34.51 -8.09 -9.79
CA VAL A 78 -35.36 -9.30 -9.79
C VAL A 78 -36.44 -9.22 -8.69
N ILE A 79 -36.08 -8.80 -7.48
CA ILE A 79 -37.02 -8.63 -6.36
C ILE A 79 -38.04 -7.54 -6.68
N SER A 80 -37.61 -6.41 -7.24
CA SER A 80 -38.51 -5.31 -7.62
C SER A 80 -39.52 -5.73 -8.68
N PHE A 81 -39.08 -6.44 -9.72
CA PHE A 81 -39.97 -6.95 -10.77
C PHE A 81 -40.92 -8.03 -10.25
N THR A 82 -40.42 -8.96 -9.42
CA THR A 82 -41.26 -10.00 -8.80
C THR A 82 -42.29 -9.39 -7.85
N GLY A 83 -41.89 -8.38 -7.08
CA GLY A 83 -42.81 -7.62 -6.24
C GLY A 83 -43.90 -6.93 -7.06
N ALA A 84 -43.51 -6.27 -8.16
CA ALA A 84 -44.44 -5.60 -9.07
C ALA A 84 -45.43 -6.57 -9.74
N THR A 85 -44.99 -7.76 -10.16
CA THR A 85 -45.89 -8.74 -10.79
C THR A 85 -46.87 -9.33 -9.79
N ILE A 86 -46.43 -9.63 -8.57
CA ILE A 86 -47.30 -10.13 -7.50
C ILE A 86 -48.35 -9.09 -7.12
N THR A 87 -47.94 -7.84 -6.89
CA THR A 87 -48.88 -6.78 -6.51
C THR A 87 -49.88 -6.49 -7.63
N PHE A 88 -49.42 -6.44 -8.88
CA PHE A 88 -50.29 -6.25 -10.05
C PHE A 88 -51.32 -7.37 -10.19
N ALA A 89 -50.93 -8.63 -9.95
CA ALA A 89 -51.83 -9.78 -10.00
C ALA A 89 -52.86 -9.80 -8.85
N MET A 90 -52.50 -9.23 -7.69
CA MET A 90 -53.36 -9.18 -6.51
C MET A 90 -54.25 -7.93 -6.44
N GLU A 91 -53.95 -6.89 -7.21
CA GLU A 91 -54.62 -5.60 -7.11
C GLU A 91 -56.07 -5.68 -7.60
N LYS A 92 -56.99 -5.82 -6.63
CA LYS A 92 -58.42 -5.59 -6.84
C LYS A 92 -58.69 -4.07 -6.77
N PRO A 93 -59.55 -3.51 -7.64
CA PRO A 93 -59.74 -2.06 -7.79
C PRO A 93 -60.24 -1.30 -6.54
N SER A 94 -60.59 -1.98 -5.45
CA SER A 94 -61.23 -1.40 -4.27
C SER A 94 -60.38 -1.36 -2.99
N ALA A 95 -59.17 -1.94 -2.96
CA ALA A 95 -58.35 -2.02 -1.75
C ALA A 95 -56.97 -1.37 -1.95
N ARG A 96 -56.90 -0.03 -1.92
CA ARG A 96 -55.63 0.69 -1.85
C ARG A 96 -55.07 0.57 -0.44
N VAL A 97 -53.93 -0.10 -0.30
CA VAL A 97 -53.20 -0.12 0.97
C VAL A 97 -52.49 1.23 1.12
N ASP A 98 -52.78 1.95 2.21
CA ASP A 98 -52.05 3.17 2.55
C ASP A 98 -50.65 2.81 3.06
N ILE A 99 -49.63 3.10 2.25
CA ILE A 99 -48.24 2.78 2.56
C ILE A 99 -47.51 3.98 3.19
N SER A 100 -48.17 5.13 3.37
CA SER A 100 -47.55 6.37 3.84
C SER A 100 -46.79 6.19 5.16
N ASN A 101 -47.42 5.56 6.15
CA ASN A 101 -46.81 5.31 7.46
C ASN A 101 -45.56 4.40 7.37
N TYR A 102 -45.56 3.42 6.46
CA TYR A 102 -44.43 2.51 6.28
C TYR A 102 -43.25 3.21 5.60
N ILE A 103 -43.52 4.13 4.66
CA ILE A 103 -42.48 4.94 4.02
C ILE A 103 -41.79 5.83 5.06
N THR A 104 -42.57 6.47 5.94
CA THR A 104 -42.01 7.32 7.01
C THR A 104 -41.18 6.51 8.00
N LEU A 105 -41.69 5.36 8.48
CA LEU A 105 -40.94 4.47 9.37
C LEU A 105 -39.65 3.96 8.72
N PHE A 106 -39.72 3.56 7.45
CA PHE A 106 -38.56 3.11 6.70
C PHE A 106 -37.52 4.22 6.53
N GLY A 107 -37.95 5.46 6.33
CA GLY A 107 -37.07 6.62 6.31
C GLY A 107 -36.28 6.77 7.62
N MET A 108 -36.92 6.60 8.78
CA MET A 108 -36.24 6.63 10.08
C MET A 108 -35.25 5.48 10.27
N ILE A 109 -35.58 4.28 9.77
CA ILE A 109 -34.66 3.14 9.83
C ILE A 109 -33.47 3.39 8.89
N SER A 110 -33.70 3.92 7.68
CA SER A 110 -32.65 4.25 6.71
C SER A 110 -31.61 5.22 7.28
N THR A 111 -32.07 6.27 7.98
CA THR A 111 -31.16 7.23 8.63
C THR A 111 -30.34 6.58 9.74
N LEU A 112 -30.96 5.71 10.54
CA LEU A 112 -30.24 4.93 11.56
C LEU A 112 -29.19 3.99 10.94
N ILE A 113 -29.51 3.34 9.82
CA ILE A 113 -28.59 2.46 9.09
C ILE A 113 -27.41 3.28 8.55
N GLY A 114 -27.68 4.45 7.96
CA GLY A 114 -26.65 5.37 7.51
C GLY A 114 -25.71 5.79 8.65
N PHE A 115 -26.24 6.05 9.85
CA PHE A 115 -25.43 6.36 11.02
C PHE A 115 -24.55 5.17 11.45
N VAL A 116 -25.12 3.97 11.57
CA VAL A 116 -24.37 2.75 11.96
C VAL A 116 -23.27 2.44 10.94
N LEU A 117 -23.54 2.61 9.65
CA LEU A 117 -22.53 2.46 8.60
C LEU A 117 -21.45 3.52 8.67
N GLY A 118 -21.80 4.76 9.02
CA GLY A 118 -20.83 5.82 9.25
C GLY A 118 -19.84 5.46 10.36
N LEU A 119 -20.33 4.94 11.48
CA LEU A 119 -19.48 4.43 12.56
C LEU A 119 -18.61 3.26 12.11
N TYR A 120 -19.19 2.30 11.38
CA TYR A 120 -18.48 1.14 10.84
C TYR A 120 -17.33 1.55 9.90
N GLN A 121 -17.59 2.53 9.04
CA GLN A 121 -16.61 3.07 8.11
C GLN A 121 -15.50 3.84 8.85
N SER A 122 -15.85 4.64 9.86
CA SER A 122 -14.89 5.39 10.65
C SER A 122 -13.84 4.48 11.31
N GLU A 123 -14.28 3.39 11.94
CA GLU A 123 -13.37 2.40 12.54
C GLU A 123 -12.46 1.73 11.51
N SER A 124 -13.01 1.42 10.33
CA SER A 124 -12.25 0.77 9.26
C SER A 124 -11.16 1.69 8.70
N VAL A 125 -11.47 2.97 8.50
CA VAL A 125 -10.50 3.99 8.08
C VAL A 125 -9.46 4.23 9.17
N ALA A 126 -9.85 4.24 10.45
CA ALA A 126 -8.92 4.39 11.57
C ALA A 126 -7.88 3.26 11.61
N ARG A 127 -8.32 2.00 11.44
CA ARG A 127 -7.42 0.84 11.35
C ARG A 127 -6.48 0.92 10.15
N TRP A 128 -7.01 1.26 8.98
CA TRP A 128 -6.19 1.47 7.78
C TRP A 128 -5.13 2.55 8.00
N ARG A 129 -5.51 3.67 8.60
CA ARG A 129 -4.61 4.79 8.92
C ARG A 129 -3.53 4.38 9.92
N ALA A 130 -3.90 3.64 10.97
CA ALA A 130 -2.97 3.15 11.97
C ALA A 130 -1.91 2.23 11.35
N MET A 131 -2.33 1.29 10.49
CA MET A 131 -1.39 0.42 9.75
C MET A 131 -0.42 1.24 8.88
N ARG A 132 -0.90 2.27 8.17
CA ARG A 132 -0.05 3.07 7.26
C ARG A 132 0.91 4.02 7.96
N PHE A 133 0.39 4.83 8.89
CA PHE A 133 1.15 5.95 9.45
C PHE A 133 1.88 5.58 10.73
N GLU A 134 1.26 4.79 11.60
CA GLU A 134 1.84 4.44 12.89
C GLU A 134 2.77 3.24 12.74
N GLN A 135 2.31 2.18 12.06
CA GLN A 135 3.07 0.93 11.97
C GLN A 135 4.08 0.96 10.84
N LEU A 136 3.64 1.06 9.58
CA LEU A 136 4.58 1.11 8.45
C LEU A 136 5.47 2.36 8.49
N GLY A 137 4.91 3.50 8.91
CA GLY A 137 5.69 4.72 9.17
C GLY A 137 6.69 4.57 10.32
N GLY A 138 6.35 3.84 11.38
CA GLY A 138 7.27 3.50 12.48
C GLY A 138 8.44 2.63 12.02
N LEU A 139 8.16 1.61 11.21
CA LEU A 139 9.19 0.76 10.59
C LEU A 139 10.12 1.56 9.68
N TRP A 140 9.55 2.43 8.84
CA TRP A 140 10.33 3.33 7.98
C TRP A 140 11.24 4.24 8.82
N GLY A 141 10.68 4.93 9.81
CA GLY A 141 11.44 5.79 10.71
C GLY A 141 12.59 5.06 11.39
N ALA A 142 12.37 3.83 11.86
CA ALA A 142 13.41 3.03 12.49
C ALA A 142 14.54 2.66 11.52
N ILE A 143 14.22 2.25 10.29
CA ILE A 143 15.21 1.93 9.25
C ILE A 143 16.08 3.15 8.94
N HIS A 144 15.46 4.32 8.75
CA HIS A 144 16.20 5.55 8.48
C HIS A 144 17.05 6.02 9.66
N ASN A 145 16.54 5.93 10.89
CA ASN A 145 17.30 6.32 12.09
C ASN A 145 18.51 5.41 12.30
N ILE A 146 18.36 4.09 12.14
CA ILE A 146 19.50 3.16 12.23
C ILE A 146 20.50 3.41 11.09
N SER A 147 20.01 3.67 9.88
CA SER A 147 20.85 4.02 8.73
C SER A 147 21.69 5.28 9.00
N LEU A 148 21.07 6.31 9.57
CA LEU A 148 21.75 7.54 9.97
C LEU A 148 22.80 7.29 11.05
N LEU A 149 22.45 6.54 12.11
CA LEU A 149 23.38 6.22 13.20
C LEU A 149 24.59 5.43 12.70
N LEU A 150 24.38 4.42 11.84
CA LEU A 150 25.46 3.65 11.23
C LEU A 150 26.32 4.49 10.29
N GLY A 151 25.72 5.45 9.57
CA GLY A 151 26.46 6.41 8.75
C GLY A 151 27.41 7.30 9.58
N ILE A 152 26.99 7.69 10.78
CA ILE A 152 27.78 8.51 11.71
C ILE A 152 28.87 7.68 12.41
N TRP A 153 28.54 6.47 12.88
CA TRP A 153 29.47 5.67 13.69
C TRP A 153 30.54 4.96 12.87
N LEU A 154 30.25 4.66 11.60
CA LEU A 154 31.14 3.93 10.72
C LEU A 154 31.46 4.81 9.50
N PRO A 155 32.27 5.87 9.62
CA PRO A 155 32.60 6.70 8.46
C PRO A 155 33.31 5.88 7.37
N ASP A 156 33.07 6.24 6.12
CA ASP A 156 33.84 5.70 5.00
C ASP A 156 35.15 6.48 4.89
N ASP A 157 36.30 5.81 4.80
CA ASP A 157 37.66 6.39 4.80
C ASP A 157 37.99 7.22 3.53
N LYS A 158 37.11 8.12 3.08
CA LYS A 158 37.28 8.92 1.86
C LYS A 158 37.91 10.31 2.10
N GLU A 159 38.12 10.73 3.33
CA GLU A 159 38.62 12.10 3.60
C GLU A 159 40.12 12.20 3.84
N GLU A 160 40.80 11.14 4.29
CA GLU A 160 42.24 11.23 4.61
C GLU A 160 43.16 11.30 3.36
N GLY A 161 42.59 11.10 2.18
CA GLY A 161 43.25 11.27 0.89
C GLY A 161 43.14 12.67 0.27
N ARG A 162 42.25 13.55 0.75
CA ARG A 162 42.17 14.94 0.23
C ARG A 162 43.10 15.90 0.98
N ASP A 163 43.17 15.77 2.30
CA ASP A 163 44.01 16.65 3.12
C ASP A 163 45.51 16.41 2.91
N ASN A 164 45.90 15.23 2.43
CA ASN A 164 47.29 14.89 2.11
C ASN A 164 47.72 15.28 0.68
N VAL A 165 46.76 15.57 -0.22
CA VAL A 165 47.07 16.16 -1.54
C VAL A 165 47.27 17.67 -1.39
N ASP A 166 46.41 18.34 -0.62
CA ASP A 166 46.51 19.80 -0.41
C ASP A 166 47.73 20.21 0.43
N LYS A 167 48.25 19.33 1.30
CA LYS A 167 49.51 19.59 2.05
C LYS A 167 50.79 19.31 1.25
N LYS A 168 50.73 18.53 0.17
CA LYS A 168 51.91 18.22 -0.65
C LYS A 168 52.25 19.34 -1.64
N ASP A 169 51.23 20.11 -2.05
CA ASP A 169 51.40 21.22 -2.99
C ASP A 169 51.78 22.54 -2.30
N THR A 170 51.66 22.63 -0.97
CA THR A 170 52.06 23.83 -0.20
C THR A 170 53.47 23.76 0.40
N SER A 171 54.17 22.61 0.38
CA SER A 171 55.50 22.50 1.00
C SER A 171 56.68 22.84 0.07
N THR A 172 56.44 23.18 -1.20
CA THR A 172 57.53 23.51 -2.16
C THR A 172 57.70 25.02 -2.40
N ALA A 173 56.85 25.86 -1.81
CA ALA A 173 56.86 27.30 -2.01
C ALA A 173 56.90 28.08 -0.69
N SER A 174 57.97 27.92 0.11
CA SER A 174 58.39 28.88 1.15
C SER A 174 59.74 28.49 1.75
N ARG A 175 60.82 28.72 1.01
CA ARG A 175 62.20 28.71 1.52
C ARG A 175 62.69 30.16 1.54
N GLN A 176 62.54 30.86 2.66
CA GLN A 176 63.42 31.95 3.14
C GLN A 176 62.77 32.71 4.32
N ALA A 177 63.21 32.39 5.54
CA ALA A 177 63.59 33.34 6.60
C ALA A 177 63.67 32.59 7.96
N ALA A 178 64.81 32.65 8.61
CA ALA A 178 65.04 32.29 10.02
C ALA A 178 65.26 33.60 10.83
N PRO A 179 65.34 33.65 12.19
CA PRO A 179 65.59 32.53 13.12
C PRO A 179 64.95 32.52 14.56
N HIS A 180 65.02 31.34 15.20
CA HIS A 180 65.21 31.01 16.65
C HIS A 180 64.08 31.27 17.71
N PRO A 181 64.12 30.65 18.93
CA PRO A 181 64.13 29.21 19.27
C PRO A 181 63.22 28.84 20.48
N ALA A 182 62.76 27.57 20.62
CA ALA A 182 62.55 26.89 21.93
C ALA A 182 61.81 25.54 21.78
N ALA A 183 62.48 24.46 22.21
CA ALA A 183 62.02 23.44 23.18
C ALA A 183 60.58 22.90 23.04
N SER A 184 60.31 21.59 22.99
CA SER A 184 60.64 20.60 24.02
C SER A 184 60.01 19.24 23.64
N TYR A 185 60.80 18.16 23.77
CA TYR A 185 60.48 16.74 24.09
C TYR A 185 59.36 15.97 23.33
N ARG A 186 59.65 14.87 22.58
CA ARG A 186 59.89 13.44 23.02
C ARG A 186 58.67 12.85 23.77
N SER A 187 58.13 11.66 23.49
CA SER A 187 58.62 10.37 22.95
C SER A 187 57.39 9.57 22.45
N ALA A 188 57.37 8.83 21.34
CA ALA A 188 58.02 7.55 21.06
C ALA A 188 57.72 6.43 22.08
N GLU A 189 56.82 5.51 21.72
CA GLU A 189 56.73 4.08 22.11
C GLU A 189 55.47 3.49 21.43
N GLN A 190 55.41 2.30 20.82
CA GLN A 190 56.37 1.30 20.40
C GLN A 190 55.55 0.32 19.54
N GLN A 191 55.93 0.09 18.29
CA GLN A 191 55.38 -1.01 17.48
C GLN A 191 56.02 -2.32 17.93
N THR A 192 55.20 -3.32 18.24
CA THR A 192 55.59 -4.74 18.10
C THR A 192 54.47 -5.49 17.39
N SER A 193 54.87 -6.20 16.34
CA SER A 193 54.06 -6.93 15.38
C SER A 193 53.75 -8.37 15.81
N SER A 194 52.58 -8.90 15.49
CA SER A 194 52.39 -10.07 14.61
C SER A 194 51.02 -10.75 14.76
N SER A 195 50.13 -10.48 13.81
CA SER A 195 49.14 -11.43 13.26
C SER A 195 48.45 -10.70 12.10
N SER A 196 48.45 -11.32 10.91
CA SER A 196 47.68 -11.05 9.67
C SER A 196 47.14 -9.62 9.44
N PRO A 197 47.39 -8.97 8.29
CA PRO A 197 46.94 -7.60 8.07
C PRO A 197 45.41 -7.51 8.28
N PRO A 198 44.93 -6.68 9.22
CA PRO A 198 43.50 -6.43 9.32
C PRO A 198 43.08 -5.79 8.00
N LEU A 199 41.97 -6.27 7.42
CA LEU A 199 41.30 -5.55 6.35
C LEU A 199 41.17 -4.08 6.78
N PRO A 200 41.43 -3.10 5.89
CA PRO A 200 41.35 -1.70 6.26
C PRO A 200 39.95 -1.41 6.82
N ALA A 201 39.87 -0.70 7.94
CA ALA A 201 38.64 -0.51 8.72
C ALA A 201 37.43 -0.02 7.88
N SER A 202 37.67 0.66 6.75
CA SER A 202 36.67 1.02 5.74
C SER A 202 35.94 -0.17 5.10
N GLU A 203 36.63 -1.24 4.75
CA GLU A 203 36.02 -2.37 4.04
C GLU A 203 35.06 -3.12 4.97
N ASP A 204 35.50 -3.36 6.21
CA ASP A 204 34.66 -3.95 7.26
C ASP A 204 33.45 -3.05 7.60
N ASN A 205 33.63 -1.72 7.65
CA ASN A 205 32.54 -0.75 7.84
C ASN A 205 31.47 -0.88 6.74
N ALA A 206 31.90 -0.94 5.48
CA ALA A 206 31.01 -1.03 4.34
C ALA A 206 30.22 -2.35 4.33
N ILE A 207 30.87 -3.45 4.70
CA ILE A 207 30.22 -4.77 4.81
C ILE A 207 29.14 -4.74 5.90
N ILE A 208 29.44 -4.21 7.09
CA ILE A 208 28.46 -4.12 8.20
C ILE A 208 27.25 -3.30 7.76
N LYS A 209 27.45 -2.10 7.21
CA LYS A 209 26.36 -1.24 6.74
C LYS A 209 25.50 -1.94 5.69
N ARG A 210 26.13 -2.60 4.70
CA ARG A 210 25.42 -3.31 3.63
C ARG A 210 24.59 -4.47 4.17
N THR A 211 25.14 -5.25 5.10
CA THR A 211 24.44 -6.38 5.72
C THR A 211 23.24 -5.92 6.55
N VAL A 212 23.41 -4.88 7.37
CA VAL A 212 22.30 -4.33 8.17
C VAL A 212 21.21 -3.73 7.26
N LEU A 213 21.59 -2.97 6.22
CA LEU A 213 20.64 -2.46 5.24
C LEU A 213 19.84 -3.58 4.59
N ARG A 214 20.54 -4.63 4.16
CA ARG A 214 19.94 -5.78 3.51
C ARG A 214 18.92 -6.48 4.41
N TRP A 215 19.23 -6.71 5.68
CA TRP A 215 18.27 -7.27 6.64
C TRP A 215 17.10 -6.34 6.94
N MET A 216 17.32 -5.03 7.04
CA MET A 216 16.25 -4.04 7.23
C MET A 216 15.25 -4.08 6.07
N LEU A 217 15.75 -4.10 4.82
CA LEU A 217 14.93 -4.19 3.63
C LEU A 217 14.21 -5.55 3.53
N ALA A 218 14.92 -6.64 3.78
CA ALA A 218 14.31 -7.97 3.82
C ALA A 218 13.15 -8.03 4.84
N SER A 219 13.31 -7.42 6.02
CA SER A 219 12.25 -7.40 7.04
C SER A 219 10.99 -6.66 6.58
N HIS A 220 11.14 -5.55 5.86
CA HIS A 220 10.01 -4.79 5.33
C HIS A 220 9.19 -5.65 4.39
N ALA A 221 9.83 -6.28 3.42
CA ALA A 221 9.07 -6.99 2.41
C ALA A 221 8.55 -8.35 2.87
N LEU A 222 9.28 -9.05 3.74
CA LEU A 222 8.72 -10.23 4.42
C LEU A 222 7.44 -9.87 5.18
N THR A 223 7.33 -8.65 5.71
CA THR A 223 6.08 -8.16 6.33
C THR A 223 4.93 -8.06 5.32
N TYR A 224 5.19 -7.62 4.08
CA TYR A 224 4.18 -7.60 3.02
C TYR A 224 3.75 -9.01 2.60
N PHE A 225 4.71 -9.91 2.36
CA PHE A 225 4.40 -11.30 2.00
C PHE A 225 3.65 -12.05 3.11
N GLN A 226 3.99 -11.76 4.37
CA GLN A 226 3.22 -12.24 5.52
C GLN A 226 1.80 -11.69 5.51
N ALA A 227 1.62 -10.39 5.21
CA ALA A 227 0.30 -9.75 5.18
C ALA A 227 -0.62 -10.24 4.05
N ILE A 228 -0.04 -10.68 2.92
CA ILE A 228 -0.75 -11.29 1.80
C ILE A 228 -0.95 -12.81 2.02
N ASN A 229 -0.46 -13.36 3.14
CA ASN A 229 -0.55 -14.79 3.47
C ASN A 229 0.23 -15.70 2.50
N ARG A 230 1.35 -15.19 1.96
CA ARG A 230 2.29 -15.92 1.07
C ARG A 230 3.72 -15.91 1.64
N PRO A 231 3.95 -16.41 2.88
CA PRO A 231 5.23 -16.23 3.57
C PRO A 231 6.39 -17.06 2.99
N SER A 232 6.11 -18.19 2.35
CA SER A 232 7.13 -19.03 1.68
C SER A 232 7.67 -18.34 0.43
N GLU A 233 6.78 -17.80 -0.39
CA GLU A 233 7.14 -17.09 -1.62
C GLU A 233 7.96 -15.83 -1.32
N GLY A 234 7.66 -15.16 -0.21
CA GLY A 234 8.44 -14.00 0.23
C GLY A 234 9.88 -14.33 0.59
N LEU A 235 10.15 -15.51 1.16
CA LEU A 235 11.52 -15.96 1.43
C LEU A 235 12.28 -16.24 0.13
N ASP A 236 11.61 -16.90 -0.81
CA ASP A 236 12.19 -17.28 -2.09
C ASP A 236 12.49 -16.03 -2.93
N ALA A 237 11.56 -15.07 -2.97
CA ALA A 237 11.73 -13.77 -3.61
C ALA A 237 12.89 -12.97 -2.99
N ALA A 238 12.97 -12.94 -1.65
CA ALA A 238 14.05 -12.23 -0.95
C ALA A 238 15.44 -12.83 -1.23
N VAL A 239 15.54 -14.15 -1.43
CA VAL A 239 16.80 -14.78 -1.87
C VAL A 239 17.08 -14.50 -3.34
N ALA A 240 16.09 -14.60 -4.22
CA ALA A 240 16.24 -14.34 -5.64
C ALA A 240 16.74 -12.91 -5.93
N GLU A 241 16.28 -11.93 -5.14
CA GLU A 241 16.73 -10.54 -5.21
C GLU A 241 18.14 -10.32 -4.62
N GLY A 242 18.66 -11.28 -3.85
CA GLY A 242 19.90 -11.14 -3.09
C GLY A 242 19.74 -10.32 -1.80
N SER A 243 18.51 -10.09 -1.35
CA SER A 243 18.19 -9.51 -0.05
C SER A 243 18.44 -10.49 1.10
N LEU A 244 18.36 -11.80 0.87
CA LEU A 244 18.74 -12.84 1.83
C LEU A 244 19.78 -13.80 1.24
N THR A 245 20.67 -14.34 2.06
CA THR A 245 21.54 -15.45 1.64
C THR A 245 20.79 -16.78 1.83
N GLU A 246 21.25 -17.84 1.14
CA GLU A 246 20.63 -19.17 1.29
C GLU A 246 20.76 -19.70 2.72
N ASP A 247 21.88 -19.41 3.40
CA ASP A 247 22.09 -19.79 4.80
C ASP A 247 21.11 -19.09 5.74
N GLU A 248 20.86 -17.79 5.51
CA GLU A 248 19.89 -17.02 6.30
C GLU A 248 18.46 -17.51 6.05
N ARG A 249 18.14 -17.88 4.79
CA ARG A 249 16.86 -18.51 4.45
C ARG A 249 16.67 -19.82 5.20
N ALA A 250 17.70 -20.65 5.29
CA ALA A 250 17.63 -21.91 6.03
C ALA A 250 17.27 -21.66 7.50
N ILE A 251 17.89 -20.66 8.15
CA ILE A 251 17.56 -20.29 9.53
C ILE A 251 16.12 -19.78 9.63
N LEU A 252 15.70 -18.85 8.76
CA LEU A 252 14.35 -18.28 8.79
C LEU A 252 13.25 -19.30 8.46
N SER A 253 13.56 -20.32 7.65
CA SER A 253 12.62 -21.41 7.34
C SER A 253 12.26 -22.25 8.58
N SER A 254 13.18 -22.34 9.55
CA SER A 254 12.94 -23.04 10.83
C SER A 254 12.07 -22.25 11.80
N VAL A 255 11.90 -20.95 11.56
CA VAL A 255 11.13 -20.03 12.41
C VAL A 255 9.66 -19.99 11.94
N PRO A 256 8.69 -19.85 12.87
CA PRO A 256 7.29 -19.64 12.52
C PRO A 256 7.08 -18.46 11.58
N ASP A 257 6.19 -18.62 10.60
CA ASP A 257 5.93 -17.67 9.51
C ASP A 257 5.74 -16.22 10.01
N TRP A 258 4.96 -16.03 11.07
CA TRP A 258 4.59 -14.71 11.58
C TRP A 258 5.73 -13.95 12.29
N MET A 259 6.82 -14.64 12.61
CA MET A 259 7.95 -14.11 13.34
C MET A 259 9.18 -13.88 12.45
N ARG A 260 9.20 -14.41 11.22
CA ARG A 260 10.35 -14.35 10.31
C ARG A 260 10.87 -12.92 10.09
N ALA A 261 9.97 -11.99 9.78
CA ALA A 261 10.33 -10.57 9.60
C ALA A 261 10.89 -9.93 10.88
N GLN A 262 10.42 -10.36 12.05
CA GLN A 262 10.86 -9.86 13.35
C GLN A 262 12.23 -10.41 13.78
N VAL A 263 12.59 -11.64 13.38
CA VAL A 263 13.88 -12.25 13.73
C VAL A 263 15.05 -11.47 13.15
N LEU A 264 14.92 -10.90 11.96
CA LEU A 264 15.95 -10.05 11.35
C LEU A 264 16.33 -8.86 12.26
N TRP A 265 15.38 -8.30 13.01
CA TRP A 265 15.64 -7.24 13.97
C TRP A 265 16.42 -7.68 15.20
N SER A 266 16.38 -8.98 15.55
CA SER A 266 17.26 -9.54 16.59
C SER A 266 18.71 -9.64 16.12
N TRP A 267 18.95 -9.99 14.85
CA TRP A 267 20.29 -10.02 14.25
C TRP A 267 20.88 -8.60 14.14
N ILE A 268 20.06 -7.62 13.77
CA ILE A 268 20.46 -6.20 13.75
C ILE A 268 20.82 -5.74 15.17
N ALA A 269 20.02 -6.10 16.18
CA ALA A 269 20.31 -5.77 17.57
C ALA A 269 21.63 -6.38 18.06
N GLU A 270 21.95 -7.61 17.64
CA GLU A 270 23.23 -8.28 17.92
C GLU A 270 24.41 -7.53 17.30
N VAL A 271 24.29 -7.07 16.04
CA VAL A 271 25.30 -6.20 15.42
C VAL A 271 25.53 -4.93 16.24
N GLY A 272 24.46 -4.30 16.73
CA GLY A 272 24.56 -3.13 17.62
C GLY A 272 25.36 -3.42 18.90
N GLN A 273 25.13 -4.57 19.53
CA GLN A 273 25.88 -5.00 20.70
C GLN A 273 27.36 -5.28 20.38
N ASN A 274 27.65 -5.92 19.24
CA ASN A 274 29.01 -6.17 18.78
C ASN A 274 29.77 -4.88 18.46
N LEU A 275 29.11 -3.85 17.93
CA LEU A 275 29.71 -2.53 17.73
C LEU A 275 30.04 -1.83 19.06
N ALA A 276 29.22 -2.06 20.09
CA ALA A 276 29.46 -1.52 21.42
C ALA A 276 30.62 -2.23 22.15
N SER A 277 30.71 -3.56 22.03
CA SER A 277 31.78 -4.37 22.66
C SER A 277 33.15 -4.15 22.00
N THR A 278 33.17 -3.92 20.68
CA THR A 278 34.39 -3.60 19.92
C THR A 278 34.80 -2.13 19.99
N HIS A 279 34.12 -1.31 20.80
CA HIS A 279 34.35 0.13 20.95
C HIS A 279 34.26 0.94 19.64
N ARG A 280 33.58 0.41 18.61
CA ARG A 280 33.31 1.11 17.34
C ARG A 280 32.12 2.05 17.43
N MET A 281 31.27 1.88 18.43
CA MET A 281 30.17 2.80 18.73
C MET A 281 30.66 3.93 19.66
N PRO A 282 30.59 5.22 19.24
CA PRO A 282 30.87 6.35 20.11
C PRO A 282 29.95 6.30 21.33
N GLN A 283 30.47 6.56 22.53
CA GLN A 283 29.68 6.61 23.76
C GLN A 283 28.70 5.43 23.90
N SER A 284 29.24 4.20 23.81
CA SER A 284 28.45 2.97 23.75
C SER A 284 27.39 2.84 24.84
N LEU A 285 27.64 3.34 26.06
CA LEU A 285 26.69 3.31 27.17
C LEU A 285 25.39 4.08 26.88
N THR A 286 25.46 5.18 26.12
CA THR A 286 24.32 6.04 25.78
C THR A 286 23.70 5.66 24.45
N ASN A 287 24.55 5.34 23.46
CA ASN A 287 24.11 5.11 22.09
C ASN A 287 23.53 3.71 21.84
N LEU A 288 23.97 2.70 22.59
CA LEU A 288 23.43 1.34 22.46
C LEU A 288 21.95 1.27 22.85
N PRO A 289 21.48 1.83 23.98
CA PRO A 289 20.05 1.89 24.30
C PRO A 289 19.20 2.56 23.21
N ILE A 290 19.72 3.64 22.59
CA ILE A 290 19.02 4.35 21.50
C ILE A 290 18.88 3.44 20.27
N PHE A 291 19.97 2.75 19.89
CA PHE A 291 19.96 1.79 18.78
C PHE A 291 18.96 0.64 19.01
N LEU A 292 19.01 0.04 20.20
CA LEU A 292 18.13 -1.06 20.57
C LEU A 292 16.67 -0.60 20.62
N ASN A 293 16.39 0.62 21.09
CA ASN A 293 15.05 1.18 21.08
C ASN A 293 14.48 1.30 19.65
N HIS A 294 15.30 1.68 18.66
CA HIS A 294 14.87 1.67 17.26
C HIS A 294 14.58 0.25 16.74
N CYS A 295 15.38 -0.74 17.12
CA CYS A 295 15.12 -2.15 16.77
C CYS A 295 13.81 -2.66 17.41
N LEU A 296 13.57 -2.32 18.68
CA LEU A 296 12.34 -2.67 19.39
C LEU A 296 11.11 -2.00 18.77
N ASN A 297 11.22 -0.73 18.38
CA ASN A 297 10.13 -0.02 17.69
C ASN A 297 9.81 -0.66 16.34
N ALA A 298 10.82 -0.97 15.52
CA ALA A 298 10.61 -1.65 14.24
C ALA A 298 9.94 -3.02 14.41
N ARG A 299 10.43 -3.84 15.34
CA ARG A 299 9.82 -5.12 15.68
C ARG A 299 8.37 -4.94 16.15
N GLY A 300 8.13 -3.97 17.04
CA GLY A 300 6.79 -3.66 17.56
C GLY A 300 5.82 -3.25 16.46
N SER A 301 6.28 -2.47 15.48
CA SER A 301 5.49 -2.08 14.31
C SER A 301 5.11 -3.28 13.45
N ILE A 302 6.04 -4.19 13.16
CA ILE A 302 5.77 -5.43 12.41
C ILE A 302 4.76 -6.31 13.17
N GLY A 303 4.97 -6.50 14.47
CA GLY A 303 4.05 -7.29 15.30
C GLY A 303 2.65 -6.68 15.37
N SER A 304 2.56 -5.35 15.43
CA SER A 304 1.28 -4.63 15.44
C SER A 304 0.54 -4.74 14.10
N ILE A 305 1.25 -4.75 12.97
CA ILE A 305 0.66 -5.05 11.65
C ILE A 305 0.02 -6.44 11.67
N GLY A 306 0.76 -7.45 12.14
CA GLY A 306 0.22 -8.81 12.32
C GLY A 306 -1.05 -8.82 13.19
N PHE A 307 -1.02 -8.12 14.32
CA PHE A 307 -2.19 -7.99 15.19
C PHE A 307 -3.40 -7.34 14.48
N TYR A 308 -3.21 -6.30 13.67
CA TYR A 308 -4.30 -5.68 12.91
C TYR A 308 -4.86 -6.60 11.82
N LEU A 309 -4.07 -7.49 11.25
CA LEU A 309 -4.52 -8.43 10.21
C LEU A 309 -5.25 -9.64 10.83
N ASP A 310 -4.71 -10.16 11.93
CA ASP A 310 -5.28 -11.32 12.63
C ASP A 310 -6.51 -10.94 13.46
N SER A 311 -6.48 -9.79 14.13
CA SER A 311 -7.56 -9.31 15.02
C SER A 311 -8.61 -8.53 14.23
N GLN A 312 -9.47 -9.26 13.53
CA GLN A 312 -10.55 -8.68 12.74
C GLN A 312 -11.62 -8.03 13.63
N LEU A 313 -12.45 -7.17 13.05
CA LEU A 313 -13.63 -6.66 13.74
C LEU A 313 -14.51 -7.84 14.19
N PRO A 314 -15.16 -7.76 15.37
CA PRO A 314 -15.97 -8.85 15.87
C PRO A 314 -16.97 -9.35 14.82
N TYR A 315 -16.98 -10.66 14.58
CA TYR A 315 -17.78 -11.27 13.53
C TYR A 315 -19.27 -10.90 13.64
N SER A 316 -19.82 -10.90 14.87
CA SER A 316 -21.20 -10.51 15.15
C SER A 316 -21.53 -9.09 14.69
N TYR A 317 -20.59 -8.17 14.86
CA TYR A 317 -20.75 -6.78 14.46
C TYR A 317 -20.77 -6.63 12.94
N VAL A 318 -19.79 -7.22 12.25
CA VAL A 318 -19.71 -7.23 10.78
C VAL A 318 -20.96 -7.89 10.18
N HIS A 319 -21.39 -9.01 10.75
CA HIS A 319 -22.57 -9.75 10.29
C HIS A 319 -23.85 -8.92 10.48
N LEU A 320 -24.02 -8.27 11.63
CA LEU A 320 -25.18 -7.42 11.92
C LEU A 320 -25.29 -6.27 10.91
N VAL A 321 -24.19 -5.56 10.65
CA VAL A 321 -24.16 -4.44 9.70
C VAL A 321 -24.51 -4.91 8.29
N ASN A 322 -23.89 -6.01 7.83
CA ASN A 322 -24.21 -6.59 6.53
C ASN A 322 -25.68 -7.00 6.42
N TRP A 323 -26.21 -7.68 7.45
CA TRP A 323 -27.58 -8.14 7.45
C TRP A 323 -28.58 -6.99 7.38
N ILE A 324 -28.37 -5.95 8.20
CA ILE A 324 -29.22 -4.75 8.22
C ILE A 324 -29.23 -4.04 6.86
N VAL A 325 -28.06 -3.89 6.22
CA VAL A 325 -27.97 -3.27 4.89
C VAL A 325 -28.67 -4.11 3.84
N LYS A 326 -28.43 -5.43 3.81
CA LYS A 326 -29.08 -6.32 2.83
C LYS A 326 -30.60 -6.34 3.03
N ALA A 327 -31.08 -6.40 4.28
CA ALA A 327 -32.50 -6.32 4.60
C ALA A 327 -33.13 -4.99 4.14
N HIS A 328 -32.43 -3.87 4.36
CA HIS A 328 -32.84 -2.55 3.88
C HIS A 328 -32.95 -2.48 2.35
N LEU A 329 -31.95 -3.01 1.63
CA LEU A 329 -31.96 -3.06 0.17
C LEU A 329 -33.07 -3.97 -0.39
N VAL A 330 -33.37 -5.10 0.29
CA VAL A 330 -34.53 -5.93 -0.09
C VAL A 330 -35.84 -5.17 0.11
N PHE A 331 -35.99 -4.49 1.24
CA PHE A 331 -37.22 -3.76 1.55
C PHE A 331 -37.47 -2.59 0.59
N ILE A 332 -36.44 -1.79 0.26
CA ILE A 332 -36.58 -0.70 -0.71
C ILE A 332 -36.94 -1.22 -2.10
N SER A 333 -36.42 -2.40 -2.48
CA SER A 333 -36.76 -3.06 -3.74
C SER A 333 -38.23 -3.46 -3.80
N VAL A 334 -38.76 -4.04 -2.72
CA VAL A 334 -40.17 -4.42 -2.62
C VAL A 334 -41.09 -3.20 -2.67
N LEU A 335 -40.77 -2.14 -1.92
CA LEU A 335 -41.53 -0.89 -1.95
C LEU A 335 -41.53 -0.27 -3.35
N TYR A 336 -40.38 -0.24 -4.01
CA TYR A 336 -40.28 0.24 -5.38
C TYR A 336 -41.14 -0.61 -6.33
N GLY A 337 -41.05 -1.94 -6.24
CA GLY A 337 -41.90 -2.86 -6.99
C GLY A 337 -43.40 -2.59 -6.80
N TYR A 338 -43.85 -2.33 -5.56
CA TYR A 338 -45.23 -1.93 -5.29
C TYR A 338 -45.59 -0.61 -5.96
N THR A 339 -44.77 0.44 -5.81
CA THR A 339 -45.05 1.75 -6.42
C THR A 339 -45.07 1.68 -7.94
N LEU A 340 -44.20 0.87 -8.53
CA LEU A 340 -44.17 0.61 -9.97
C LEU A 340 -45.48 -0.03 -10.44
N SER A 341 -45.97 -1.07 -9.75
CA SER A 341 -47.27 -1.68 -10.05
C SER A 341 -48.43 -0.69 -9.96
N ALA A 342 -48.51 0.09 -8.87
CA ALA A 342 -49.59 1.04 -8.66
C ALA A 342 -49.62 2.13 -9.75
N ILE A 343 -48.44 2.57 -10.20
CA ILE A 343 -48.30 3.50 -11.34
C ILE A 343 -48.83 2.83 -12.61
N THR A 344 -48.37 1.62 -12.93
CA THR A 344 -48.80 0.87 -14.12
C THR A 344 -50.31 0.63 -14.14
N PHE A 345 -50.90 0.24 -13.00
CA PHE A 345 -52.33 0.01 -12.87
C PHE A 345 -53.15 1.29 -13.12
N ASN A 346 -52.77 2.41 -12.50
CA ASN A 346 -53.46 3.70 -12.68
C ASN A 346 -53.37 4.19 -14.14
N THR A 347 -52.25 3.93 -14.83
CA THR A 347 -52.09 4.28 -16.25
C THR A 347 -52.95 3.41 -17.18
N ILE A 348 -53.07 2.10 -16.92
CA ILE A 348 -53.81 1.18 -17.81
C ILE A 348 -55.32 1.32 -17.67
N TYR A 349 -55.86 1.40 -16.45
CA TYR A 349 -57.31 1.32 -16.22
C TYR A 349 -58.04 2.67 -16.22
N PHE A 350 -57.36 3.78 -15.93
CA PHE A 350 -57.98 5.11 -15.83
C PHE A 350 -57.70 5.93 -17.12
N SER A 351 -58.34 5.50 -18.21
CA SER A 351 -58.00 5.82 -19.61
C SER A 351 -58.55 7.13 -20.19
N THR A 352 -59.15 8.04 -19.41
CA THR A 352 -59.89 9.19 -19.97
C THR A 352 -59.03 10.45 -20.23
N LEU A 353 -57.81 10.55 -19.69
CA LEU A 353 -56.88 11.67 -19.90
C LEU A 353 -55.45 11.17 -20.17
N VAL A 354 -55.28 10.55 -21.34
CA VAL A 354 -54.15 9.66 -21.68
C VAL A 354 -52.79 10.36 -21.71
N SER A 355 -52.66 11.56 -22.30
CA SER A 355 -51.32 12.11 -22.56
C SER A 355 -50.58 12.60 -21.31
N VAL A 356 -51.23 13.36 -20.41
CA VAL A 356 -50.54 13.97 -19.24
C VAL A 356 -50.16 12.93 -18.19
N ARG A 357 -51.00 11.91 -17.96
CA ARG A 357 -50.75 10.89 -16.92
C ARG A 357 -49.65 9.90 -17.29
N ILE A 358 -49.41 9.63 -18.57
CA ILE A 358 -48.33 8.77 -19.03
C ILE A 358 -46.96 9.41 -18.72
N TYR A 359 -46.81 10.71 -19.00
CA TYR A 359 -45.57 11.42 -18.70
C TYR A 359 -45.24 11.41 -17.20
N GLU A 360 -46.23 11.68 -16.34
CA GLU A 360 -46.03 11.60 -14.89
C GLU A 360 -45.65 10.19 -14.41
N ALA A 361 -46.27 9.15 -14.98
CA ALA A 361 -45.98 7.77 -14.66
C ALA A 361 -44.54 7.39 -15.03
N ILE A 362 -44.09 7.76 -16.24
CA ILE A 362 -42.72 7.51 -16.71
C ILE A 362 -41.71 8.23 -15.82
N ILE A 363 -41.95 9.51 -15.51
CA ILE A 363 -41.04 10.29 -14.65
C ILE A 363 -40.95 9.68 -13.24
N LYS A 364 -42.09 9.30 -12.64
CA LYS A 364 -42.11 8.67 -11.30
C LYS A 364 -41.41 7.31 -11.29
N ALA A 365 -41.61 6.48 -12.32
CA ALA A 365 -40.94 5.19 -12.45
C ALA A 365 -39.41 5.36 -12.62
N LEU A 366 -38.98 6.30 -13.46
CA LEU A 366 -37.57 6.60 -13.71
C LEU A 366 -36.89 7.18 -12.46
N LEU A 367 -37.52 8.15 -11.79
CA LEU A 367 -36.98 8.76 -10.59
C LEU A 367 -36.90 7.76 -9.42
N GLY A 368 -37.93 6.92 -9.24
CA GLY A 368 -37.91 5.86 -8.25
C GLY A 368 -36.83 4.81 -8.54
N GLY A 369 -36.66 4.43 -9.81
CA GLY A 369 -35.62 3.48 -10.22
C GLY A 369 -34.23 4.03 -10.00
N ALA A 370 -33.99 5.29 -10.39
CA ALA A 370 -32.75 6.00 -10.09
C ALA A 370 -32.49 6.09 -8.57
N GLY A 371 -33.53 6.32 -7.77
CA GLY A 371 -33.46 6.33 -6.31
C GLY A 371 -33.01 4.98 -5.74
N VAL A 372 -33.58 3.87 -6.20
CA VAL A 372 -33.16 2.52 -5.76
C VAL A 372 -31.72 2.23 -6.16
N LEU A 373 -31.33 2.55 -7.40
CA LEU A 373 -29.95 2.38 -7.87
C LEU A 373 -28.97 3.19 -7.01
N LEU A 374 -29.31 4.44 -6.69
CA LEU A 374 -28.48 5.29 -5.83
C LEU A 374 -28.35 4.69 -4.42
N ASN A 375 -29.44 4.18 -3.84
CA ASN A 375 -29.40 3.51 -2.54
C ASN A 375 -28.50 2.26 -2.56
N VAL A 376 -28.58 1.43 -3.62
CA VAL A 376 -27.69 0.27 -3.76
C VAL A 376 -26.24 0.74 -3.86
N CYS A 377 -25.93 1.68 -4.74
CA CYS A 377 -24.57 2.22 -4.90
C CYS A 377 -24.03 2.80 -3.60
N PHE A 378 -24.86 3.52 -2.83
CA PHE A 378 -24.47 4.12 -1.56
C PHE A 378 -24.20 3.05 -0.48
N PHE A 379 -25.21 2.25 -0.15
CA PHE A 379 -25.13 1.30 0.96
C PHE A 379 -24.21 0.12 0.65
N GLN A 380 -24.32 -0.47 -0.54
CA GLN A 380 -23.41 -1.54 -0.94
C GLN A 380 -22.00 -1.01 -1.20
N GLY A 381 -21.87 0.19 -1.78
CA GLY A 381 -20.56 0.78 -2.05
C GLY A 381 -19.74 1.02 -0.78
N ILE A 382 -20.36 1.51 0.29
CA ILE A 382 -19.68 1.69 1.59
C ILE A 382 -19.21 0.35 2.16
N LEU A 383 -20.01 -0.71 2.08
CA LEU A 383 -19.61 -2.04 2.51
C LEU A 383 -18.41 -2.57 1.71
N GLU A 384 -18.37 -2.34 0.40
CA GLU A 384 -17.26 -2.76 -0.45
C GLU A 384 -15.97 -2.01 -0.17
N ILE A 385 -16.06 -0.70 0.11
CA ILE A 385 -14.90 0.10 0.54
C ILE A 385 -14.30 -0.53 1.81
N GLN A 386 -15.14 -0.91 2.77
CA GLN A 386 -14.66 -1.53 4.00
C GLN A 386 -13.97 -2.89 3.74
N ALA A 387 -14.52 -3.70 2.84
CA ALA A 387 -13.91 -4.97 2.47
C ALA A 387 -12.51 -4.79 1.87
N THR A 388 -12.30 -3.73 1.09
CA THR A 388 -10.99 -3.35 0.53
C THR A 388 -10.04 -2.82 1.62
N LEU A 389 -10.51 -1.93 2.50
CA LEU A 389 -9.67 -1.34 3.56
C LEU A 389 -9.21 -2.34 4.63
N ARG A 390 -9.85 -3.52 4.72
CA ARG A 390 -9.55 -4.55 5.72
C ARG A 390 -8.13 -5.11 5.58
N ASN A 391 -7.65 -5.32 4.35
CA ASN A 391 -6.27 -5.74 4.10
C ASN A 391 -5.63 -4.82 3.05
N PRO A 392 -4.91 -3.77 3.46
CA PRO A 392 -4.29 -2.83 2.54
C PRO A 392 -2.95 -3.29 1.96
N PHE A 393 -2.53 -4.54 2.16
CA PHE A 393 -1.22 -5.03 1.68
C PHE A 393 -1.30 -5.82 0.37
N GLY A 394 -2.48 -5.98 -0.24
CA GLY A 394 -2.64 -6.71 -1.50
C GLY A 394 -2.24 -5.90 -2.74
N ASP A 395 -2.62 -6.42 -3.92
CA ASP A 395 -2.31 -5.83 -5.24
C ASP A 395 -3.46 -4.96 -5.78
N GLU A 396 -4.36 -4.53 -4.89
CA GLU A 396 -5.49 -3.68 -5.23
C GLU A 396 -5.01 -2.22 -5.33
N PRO A 397 -5.63 -1.38 -6.17
CA PRO A 397 -5.15 -0.02 -6.40
C PRO A 397 -5.26 0.87 -5.15
N ASP A 398 -6.13 0.49 -4.20
CA ASP A 398 -6.30 1.17 -2.91
C ASP A 398 -5.38 0.59 -1.81
N CYS A 399 -4.61 -0.46 -2.13
CA CYS A 399 -3.59 -1.01 -1.25
C CYS A 399 -2.34 -0.13 -1.24
N PHE A 400 -1.46 -0.40 -0.28
CA PHE A 400 -0.20 0.30 -0.16
C PHE A 400 0.72 -0.03 -1.33
N PRO A 401 1.43 0.97 -1.88
CA PRO A 401 2.34 0.77 -2.99
C PRO A 401 3.63 0.11 -2.49
N SER A 402 3.60 -1.21 -2.34
CA SER A 402 4.68 -2.03 -1.77
C SER A 402 6.04 -1.75 -2.43
N ASP A 403 6.10 -1.77 -3.76
CA ASP A 403 7.29 -1.47 -4.56
C ASP A 403 7.83 -0.06 -4.34
N ALA A 404 6.94 0.92 -4.43
CA ALA A 404 7.31 2.32 -4.30
C ALA A 404 7.86 2.62 -2.91
N ASP A 405 7.16 2.13 -1.88
CA ASP A 405 7.55 2.31 -0.49
C ASP A 405 8.88 1.62 -0.23
N HIS A 406 9.06 0.38 -0.73
CA HIS A 406 10.33 -0.32 -0.59
C HIS A 406 11.50 0.41 -1.28
N ALA A 407 11.32 0.85 -2.52
CA ALA A 407 12.35 1.58 -3.28
C ALA A 407 12.70 2.94 -2.61
N ASN A 408 11.70 3.63 -2.06
CA ASN A 408 11.91 4.89 -1.34
C ASN A 408 12.64 4.67 -0.01
N MET A 409 12.27 3.65 0.77
CA MET A 409 12.98 3.29 2.00
C MET A 409 14.43 2.93 1.73
N ARG A 410 14.65 2.16 0.68
CA ARG A 410 15.98 1.74 0.23
C ARG A 410 16.85 2.94 -0.20
N SER A 411 16.35 3.79 -1.08
CA SER A 411 17.09 4.96 -1.56
C SER A 411 17.39 5.96 -0.43
N GLY A 412 16.42 6.20 0.45
CA GLY A 412 16.60 7.02 1.65
C GLY A 412 17.67 6.45 2.58
N ALA A 413 17.58 5.16 2.93
CA ALA A 413 18.55 4.49 3.79
C ALA A 413 19.97 4.49 3.20
N MET A 414 20.12 4.26 1.89
CA MET A 414 21.42 4.35 1.21
C MET A 414 22.02 5.76 1.29
N SER A 415 21.20 6.79 1.06
CA SER A 415 21.64 8.19 1.12
C SER A 415 22.17 8.56 2.51
N LEU A 416 21.53 8.04 3.56
CA LEU A 416 21.93 8.29 4.95
C LEU A 416 23.20 7.53 5.35
N MET A 417 23.40 6.31 4.85
CA MET A 417 24.57 5.49 5.17
C MET A 417 25.83 5.80 4.34
N GLY A 418 25.67 6.52 3.22
CA GLY A 418 26.75 6.79 2.27
C GLY A 418 27.15 5.60 1.38
N VAL A 419 26.40 4.49 1.46
CA VAL A 419 26.70 3.23 0.77
C VAL A 419 26.05 3.20 -0.62
N ARG A 420 26.82 2.79 -1.64
CA ARG A 420 26.29 2.42 -2.96
C ARG A 420 26.04 0.90 -2.99
N ALA A 421 24.80 0.45 -3.11
CA ALA A 421 24.45 -0.98 -3.25
C ALA A 421 23.62 -1.26 -4.54
N PRO A 422 23.76 -2.46 -5.17
CA PRO A 422 23.31 -2.76 -6.54
C PRO A 422 21.78 -2.98 -6.67
N PRO A 423 21.13 -2.75 -7.83
CA PRO A 423 19.64 -2.78 -8.00
C PRO A 423 19.06 -4.20 -7.76
N GLN A 424 17.84 -4.38 -7.23
CA GLN A 424 16.67 -4.73 -8.07
C GLN A 424 15.30 -4.63 -7.33
N HIS A 425 14.20 -4.89 -8.07
CA HIS A 425 12.78 -4.70 -7.73
C HIS A 425 12.14 -5.99 -7.18
N TRP A 426 11.11 -5.88 -6.34
CA TRP A 426 10.56 -7.00 -5.55
C TRP A 426 9.48 -7.83 -6.27
N PHE A 427 8.79 -7.26 -7.26
CA PHE A 427 7.57 -7.84 -7.84
C PHE A 427 7.68 -8.21 -9.33
N ASP A 428 8.88 -8.25 -9.90
CA ASP A 428 9.13 -8.67 -11.30
C ASP A 428 9.51 -10.17 -11.40
N VAL A 429 8.75 -11.06 -10.76
CA VAL A 429 8.86 -12.53 -10.96
C VAL A 429 7.62 -13.11 -11.58
#